data_AF-A0A5A7NTT8-F1
#
_entry.id   AF-A0A5A7NTT8-F1
#
_cell.length_a   1.000
_cell.length_b   1.000
_cell.length_c   1.000
_cell.angle_alpha   90.00
_cell.angle_beta   90.00
_cell.angle_gamma   90.00
#
_symmetry.space_group_name_H-M   'P 1'
#
loop_
_entity.id
_entity.type
_entity.pdbx_description
1 polymer ?
#
loop_
_entity_poly.entity_id
_entity_poly.type
_entity_poly.pdbx_seq_one_letter_code
_entity_poly.pdbx_strand_id
1 'polypeptide(L)'
;MCAGCPGGRTVSRLTAYVNIKGIKGEVARLLQQAAGNRAAISAFGDQWVLRSPTGRQQVLADLDDLAAALAAGGTMDSDRLRKLAGTQDAPDADGRFDLIRSLPVDGPLPEMTAAEFTLALLAHADRRQRM
;
A
#
# COMPACT_ATOMS: atom_id res chain seq x y z
N MET A 1 10.61 31.81 -20.94
CA MET A 1 11.49 30.74 -20.42
C MET A 1 11.04 30.45 -19.00
N CYS A 2 10.13 29.49 -18.80
CA CYS A 2 9.65 29.15 -17.46
C CYS A 2 10.67 28.20 -16.82
N ALA A 3 11.18 28.63 -15.67
CA ALA A 3 12.10 27.89 -14.83
C ALA A 3 11.55 26.50 -14.51
N GLY A 4 12.43 25.49 -14.55
CA GLY A 4 12.12 24.08 -14.45
C GLY A 4 11.15 23.76 -13.31
N CYS A 5 10.06 23.09 -13.65
CA CYS A 5 9.30 22.30 -12.69
C CYS A 5 10.30 21.39 -12.00
N PRO A 6 10.50 21.50 -10.67
CA PRO A 6 11.36 20.55 -9.96
C PRO A 6 10.83 19.16 -10.30
N GLY A 7 11.70 18.33 -10.88
CA GLY A 7 11.37 17.04 -11.48
C GLY A 7 10.33 16.32 -10.64
N GLY A 8 9.09 16.31 -11.14
CA GLY A 8 7.94 15.81 -10.42
C GLY A 8 8.21 14.36 -10.08
N ARG A 9 8.51 14.09 -8.81
CA ARG A 9 8.71 12.73 -8.33
C ARG A 9 7.43 11.99 -8.68
N THR A 10 7.53 11.04 -9.61
CA THR A 10 6.37 10.32 -10.13
C THR A 10 5.76 9.56 -8.96
N VAL A 11 4.62 10.06 -8.47
CA VAL A 11 3.85 9.39 -7.42
C VAL A 11 3.46 8.03 -7.98
N SER A 12 3.73 6.95 -7.23
CA SER A 12 3.37 5.61 -7.69
C SER A 12 1.86 5.54 -7.94
N ARG A 13 1.45 4.75 -8.93
CA ARG A 13 0.01 4.61 -9.28
C ARG A 13 -0.83 4.17 -8.09
N LEU A 14 -0.26 3.38 -7.18
CA LEU A 14 -0.92 2.93 -5.95
C LEU A 14 -1.12 4.09 -4.97
N THR A 15 -0.10 4.92 -4.77
CA THR A 15 -0.20 6.13 -3.95
C THR A 15 -1.18 7.14 -4.56
N ALA A 16 -1.17 7.30 -5.88
CA ALA A 16 -2.13 8.15 -6.58
C ALA A 16 -3.58 7.64 -6.39
N TYR A 17 -3.81 6.34 -6.54
CA TYR A 17 -5.13 5.73 -6.34
C TYR A 17 -5.69 6.01 -4.94
N VAL A 18 -4.91 5.75 -3.88
CA VAL A 18 -5.39 5.96 -2.50
C VAL A 18 -5.62 7.44 -2.17
N ASN A 19 -4.84 8.34 -2.79
CA ASN A 19 -5.00 9.78 -2.63
C ASN A 19 -6.29 10.25 -3.32
N ILE A 20 -6.54 9.83 -4.56
CA ILE A 20 -7.74 10.20 -5.32
C ILE A 20 -9.01 9.64 -4.66
N LYS A 21 -8.97 8.39 -4.19
CA LYS A 21 -10.10 7.77 -3.48
C LYS A 21 -10.28 8.25 -2.04
N GLY A 22 -9.34 9.03 -1.49
CA GLY A 22 -9.39 9.52 -0.11
C GLY A 22 -9.24 8.42 0.96
N ILE A 23 -8.75 7.23 0.60
CA ILE A 23 -8.66 6.05 1.49
C ILE A 23 -7.30 5.90 2.18
N LYS A 24 -6.35 6.80 1.93
CA LYS A 24 -4.95 6.69 2.43
C LYS A 24 -4.86 6.52 3.94
N GLY A 25 -5.62 7.29 4.72
CA GLY A 25 -5.61 7.20 6.19
C GLY A 25 -6.16 5.86 6.69
N GLU A 26 -7.19 5.34 6.01
CA GLU A 26 -7.77 4.04 6.36
C GLU A 26 -6.84 2.88 5.98
N VAL A 27 -6.20 2.94 4.81
CA VAL A 27 -5.15 1.99 4.41
C VAL A 27 -4.00 2.00 5.43
N ALA A 28 -3.53 3.17 5.85
CA ALA A 28 -2.50 3.28 6.89
C ALA A 28 -2.94 2.61 8.21
N ARG A 29 -4.18 2.85 8.63
CA ARG A 29 -4.75 2.23 9.84
C ARG A 29 -4.84 0.71 9.72
N LEU A 30 -5.30 0.19 8.59
CA LEU A 30 -5.42 -1.25 8.34
C LEU A 30 -4.05 -1.92 8.32
N LEU A 31 -3.08 -1.32 7.63
CA LEU A 31 -1.68 -1.78 7.64
C LEU A 31 -1.12 -1.79 9.07
N GLN A 32 -1.34 -0.73 9.85
CA GLN A 32 -0.91 -0.66 11.24
C GLN A 32 -1.58 -1.72 12.13
N GLN A 33 -2.87 -1.96 11.96
CA GLN A 33 -3.60 -2.98 12.71
C GLN A 33 -3.12 -4.39 12.39
N ALA A 34 -2.80 -4.65 11.12
CA ALA A 34 -2.27 -5.94 10.67
C ALA A 34 -0.79 -6.14 11.04
N ALA A 35 0.01 -5.07 11.09
CA ALA A 35 1.36 -5.11 11.63
C ALA A 35 1.38 -5.30 13.17
N GLY A 36 0.36 -4.79 13.86
CA GLY A 36 0.27 -4.83 15.32
C GLY A 36 1.51 -4.23 15.98
N ASN A 37 2.07 -4.93 16.97
CA ASN A 37 3.27 -4.50 17.68
C ASN A 37 4.57 -4.83 16.94
N ARG A 38 4.49 -5.44 15.74
CA ARG A 38 5.67 -5.85 14.97
C ARG A 38 6.23 -4.72 14.12
N ALA A 39 5.46 -3.66 13.88
CA ALA A 39 5.95 -2.44 13.24
C ALA A 39 5.01 -1.26 13.54
N ALA A 40 5.58 -0.05 13.55
CA ALA A 40 4.82 1.19 13.48
C ALA A 40 4.90 1.75 12.06
N ILE A 41 3.75 2.13 11.53
CA ILE A 41 3.55 2.63 10.17
C ILE A 41 2.94 4.03 10.27
N SER A 42 3.51 4.98 9.55
CA SER A 42 3.00 6.34 9.51
C SER A 42 3.14 6.91 8.10
N ALA A 43 2.15 7.68 7.66
CA ALA A 43 2.21 8.43 6.41
C ALA A 43 2.77 9.84 6.67
N PHE A 44 3.69 10.30 5.83
CA PHE A 44 4.30 11.62 5.90
C PHE A 44 4.34 12.27 4.52
N GLY A 45 3.39 13.16 4.23
CA GLY A 45 3.18 13.65 2.87
C GLY A 45 2.93 12.46 1.93
N ASP A 46 3.74 12.30 0.88
CA ASP A 46 3.68 11.14 -0.03
C ASP A 46 4.56 9.96 0.39
N GLN A 47 5.37 10.14 1.44
CA GLN A 47 6.26 9.11 1.94
C GLN A 47 5.62 8.29 3.06
N TRP A 48 6.20 7.13 3.32
CA TRP A 48 5.81 6.23 4.38
C TRP A 48 6.98 5.97 5.31
N VAL A 49 6.70 5.90 6.59
CA VAL A 49 7.68 5.57 7.62
C VAL A 49 7.32 4.23 8.19
N LEU A 50 8.26 3.29 8.10
CA LEU A 50 8.20 1.99 8.75
C LEU A 50 9.21 1.97 9.89
N ARG A 51 8.74 1.73 11.12
CA ARG A 51 9.58 1.60 12.30
C ARG A 51 9.48 0.18 12.85
N SER A 52 10.61 -0.49 13.00
CA SER A 52 10.69 -1.82 13.60
C SER A 52 10.57 -1.76 15.13
N PRO A 53 10.30 -2.89 15.80
CA PRO A 53 10.27 -2.97 17.27
C PRO A 53 11.66 -2.73 17.87
N THR A 54 12.70 -3.00 17.09
CA THR A 54 14.11 -2.75 17.44
C THR A 54 14.53 -1.28 17.29
N GLY A 55 13.60 -0.38 16.95
CA GLY A 55 13.86 1.06 16.81
C GLY A 55 14.47 1.47 15.46
N ARG A 56 14.69 0.53 14.53
CA ARG A 56 15.14 0.89 13.17
C ARG A 56 13.99 1.57 12.43
N GLN A 57 14.30 2.67 11.77
CA GLN A 57 13.32 3.43 10.97
C GLN A 57 13.75 3.42 9.50
N GLN A 58 12.79 3.18 8.62
CA GLN A 58 12.94 3.25 7.17
C GLN A 58 11.94 4.27 6.63
N VAL A 59 12.40 5.11 5.71
CA VAL A 59 11.56 6.05 4.96
C VAL A 59 11.43 5.51 3.55
N LEU A 60 10.19 5.24 3.16
CA LEU A 60 9.81 4.56 1.93
C LEU A 60 9.08 5.56 1.04
N ALA A 61 9.39 5.54 -0.26
CA ALA A 61 8.95 6.59 -1.17
C ALA A 61 7.47 6.48 -1.52
N ASP A 62 6.92 5.26 -1.50
CA ASP A 62 5.53 5.00 -1.86
C ASP A 62 4.97 3.74 -1.17
N LEU A 63 3.71 3.43 -1.48
CA LEU A 63 2.99 2.28 -0.94
C LEU A 63 3.54 0.92 -1.41
N ASP A 64 4.15 0.84 -2.59
CA ASP A 64 4.70 -0.40 -3.12
C ASP A 64 5.96 -0.78 -2.32
N ASP A 65 6.85 0.20 -2.11
CA ASP A 65 8.03 0.04 -1.25
C ASP A 65 7.64 -0.33 0.19
N LEU A 66 6.59 0.28 0.73
CA LEU A 66 6.05 -0.05 2.06
C LEU A 66 5.58 -1.51 2.13
N ALA A 67 4.78 -1.94 1.16
CA ALA A 67 4.25 -3.29 1.13
C ALA A 67 5.37 -4.34 0.99
N ALA A 68 6.36 -4.06 0.12
CA ALA A 68 7.53 -4.91 -0.04
C ALA A 68 8.36 -5.02 1.25
N ALA A 69 8.59 -3.91 1.97
CA ALA A 69 9.32 -3.92 3.23
C ALA A 69 8.56 -4.69 4.33
N LEU A 70 7.23 -4.56 4.37
CA LEU A 70 6.37 -5.29 5.32
C LEU A 70 6.35 -6.80 5.04
N ALA A 71 6.28 -7.20 3.78
CA ALA A 71 6.38 -8.61 3.38
C ALA A 71 7.77 -9.17 3.76
N ALA A 72 8.84 -8.42 3.48
CA ALA A 72 10.23 -8.89 3.71
C ALA A 72 10.53 -9.08 5.19
N GLY A 73 9.95 -8.23 6.04
CA GLY A 73 10.14 -8.28 7.48
C GLY A 73 9.31 -9.36 8.18
N GLY A 74 8.41 -10.06 7.48
CA GLY A 74 7.43 -10.96 8.12
C GLY A 74 6.57 -10.24 9.16
N THR A 75 6.43 -8.92 9.04
CA THR A 75 5.82 -8.06 10.06
C THR A 75 4.29 -8.06 9.99
N MET A 76 3.70 -8.74 9.01
CA MET A 76 2.25 -8.75 8.77
C MET A 76 1.59 -10.05 9.23
N ASP A 77 0.42 -9.91 9.84
CA ASP A 77 -0.49 -11.02 10.13
C ASP A 77 -1.63 -11.03 9.09
N SER A 78 -1.48 -11.89 8.08
CA SER A 78 -2.43 -12.01 6.97
C SER A 78 -3.82 -12.47 7.42
N ASP A 79 -3.92 -13.31 8.44
CA ASP A 79 -5.20 -13.79 8.96
C ASP A 79 -5.94 -12.70 9.74
N ARG A 80 -5.21 -11.89 10.50
CA ARG A 80 -5.76 -10.70 11.15
C ARG A 80 -6.30 -9.71 10.13
N LEU A 81 -5.60 -9.50 9.02
CA LEU A 81 -6.05 -8.58 7.98
C LEU A 81 -7.31 -9.07 7.26
N ARG A 82 -7.40 -10.36 6.93
CA ARG A 82 -8.63 -10.94 6.34
C ARG A 82 -9.85 -10.74 7.24
N LYS A 83 -9.67 -10.93 8.56
CA LYS A 83 -10.70 -10.66 9.57
C LYS A 83 -11.10 -9.19 9.59
N LEU A 84 -10.13 -8.26 9.56
CA LEU A 84 -10.39 -6.82 9.54
C LEU A 84 -11.09 -6.37 8.26
N ALA A 85 -10.81 -7.02 7.13
CA ALA A 85 -11.43 -6.75 5.85
C ALA A 85 -12.84 -7.37 5.70
N GLY A 86 -13.32 -8.13 6.70
CA GLY A 86 -14.63 -8.78 6.66
C GLY A 86 -14.81 -9.76 5.50
N THR A 87 -13.71 -10.21 4.89
CA THR A 87 -13.68 -10.86 3.59
C THR A 87 -12.97 -12.21 3.74
N GLN A 88 -13.72 -13.31 3.58
CA GLN A 88 -13.17 -14.67 3.52
C GLN A 88 -12.63 -15.01 2.12
N ASP A 89 -13.24 -14.45 1.08
CA ASP A 89 -12.77 -14.50 -0.30
C ASP A 89 -11.81 -13.34 -0.55
N ALA A 90 -10.51 -13.54 -0.30
CA ALA A 90 -9.53 -12.59 -0.80
C ALA A 90 -9.82 -12.40 -2.30
N PRO A 91 -10.21 -11.19 -2.75
CA PRO A 91 -10.49 -10.97 -4.16
C PRO A 91 -9.24 -11.39 -4.93
N ASP A 92 -9.41 -11.96 -6.13
CA ASP A 92 -8.29 -12.30 -7.00
C ASP A 92 -7.40 -11.06 -7.19
N ALA A 93 -6.37 -10.97 -6.35
CA ALA A 93 -5.62 -9.75 -6.13
C ALA A 93 -4.72 -9.44 -7.33
N ASP A 94 -4.44 -10.46 -8.15
CA ASP A 94 -3.70 -10.31 -9.42
C ASP A 94 -4.51 -9.44 -10.39
N GLY A 95 -5.75 -9.83 -10.68
CA GLY A 95 -6.59 -9.06 -11.61
C GLY A 95 -6.84 -7.62 -11.17
N ARG A 96 -6.98 -7.37 -9.86
CA ARG A 96 -7.29 -6.02 -9.35
C ARG A 96 -6.10 -5.05 -9.32
N PHE A 97 -4.86 -5.47 -9.06
CA PHE A 97 -3.72 -4.54 -9.27
C PHE A 97 -3.32 -4.41 -10.71
N ASP A 98 -3.47 -5.46 -11.53
CA ASP A 98 -3.22 -5.30 -12.94
C ASP A 98 -4.18 -4.29 -13.55
N LEU A 99 -5.42 -4.18 -13.04
CA LEU A 99 -6.31 -3.05 -13.32
C LEU A 99 -5.68 -1.72 -12.88
N ILE A 100 -5.27 -1.55 -11.62
CA ILE A 100 -4.68 -0.28 -11.14
C ILE A 100 -3.40 0.11 -11.90
N ARG A 101 -2.58 -0.87 -12.29
CA ARG A 101 -1.37 -0.67 -13.10
C ARG A 101 -1.71 -0.39 -14.56
N SER A 102 -2.81 -0.89 -15.09
CA SER A 102 -3.22 -0.72 -16.50
C SER A 102 -4.19 0.43 -16.74
N LEU A 103 -4.57 1.18 -15.70
CA LEU A 103 -5.53 2.27 -15.84
C LEU A 103 -5.01 3.36 -16.78
N PRO A 104 -5.78 3.73 -17.82
CA PRO A 104 -5.55 4.97 -18.54
C PRO A 104 -5.78 6.16 -17.59
N VAL A 105 -5.04 7.26 -17.81
CA VAL A 105 -5.10 8.48 -16.98
C VAL A 105 -6.53 9.04 -16.87
N ASP A 106 -7.39 8.73 -17.84
CA ASP A 106 -8.74 9.28 -17.99
C ASP A 106 -9.87 8.24 -17.82
N GLY A 107 -9.57 7.04 -17.28
CA GLY A 107 -10.55 5.97 -17.08
C GLY A 107 -11.20 5.97 -15.69
N PRO A 108 -12.39 5.36 -15.52
CA PRO A 108 -12.98 5.16 -14.20
C PRO A 108 -12.05 4.31 -13.33
N LEU A 109 -11.66 4.85 -12.18
CA LEU A 109 -10.87 4.10 -11.21
C LEU A 109 -11.70 2.93 -10.67
N PRO A 110 -11.14 1.71 -10.58
CA PRO A 110 -11.85 0.57 -10.02
C PRO A 110 -12.35 0.91 -8.63
N GLU A 111 -13.53 0.44 -8.28
CA GLU A 111 -14.08 0.62 -6.95
C GLU A 111 -13.49 -0.47 -6.05
N MET A 112 -12.64 -0.05 -5.13
CA MET A 112 -12.14 -0.90 -4.04
C MET A 112 -12.25 -0.14 -2.74
N THR A 113 -12.77 -0.82 -1.73
CA THR A 113 -12.70 -0.36 -0.34
C THR A 113 -11.24 -0.29 0.13
N ALA A 114 -10.96 0.47 1.20
CA ALA A 114 -9.64 0.51 1.80
C ALA A 114 -9.15 -0.88 2.24
N ALA A 115 -10.07 -1.72 2.72
CA ALA A 115 -9.83 -3.10 3.11
C ALA A 115 -9.38 -3.97 1.92
N GLU A 116 -10.15 -3.96 0.83
CA GLU A 116 -9.80 -4.70 -0.38
C GLU A 116 -8.48 -4.22 -0.96
N PHE A 117 -8.26 -2.91 -1.02
CA PHE A 117 -7.00 -2.34 -1.51
C PHE A 117 -5.81 -2.80 -0.65
N THR A 118 -5.94 -2.77 0.67
CA THR A 118 -4.86 -3.15 1.60
C THR A 118 -4.54 -4.65 1.49
N LEU A 119 -5.56 -5.51 1.45
CA LEU A 119 -5.38 -6.96 1.27
C LEU A 119 -4.64 -7.25 -0.02
N ALA A 120 -5.11 -6.63 -1.08
CA ALA A 120 -4.57 -6.86 -2.38
C ALA A 120 -3.10 -6.36 -2.38
N LEU A 121 -2.79 -5.18 -1.82
CA LEU A 121 -1.46 -4.57 -1.86
C LEU A 121 -0.40 -5.51 -1.30
N LEU A 122 -0.76 -6.22 -0.22
CA LEU A 122 0.12 -7.16 0.45
C LEU A 122 0.23 -8.50 -0.29
N ALA A 123 -0.85 -8.97 -0.92
CA ALA A 123 -0.79 -10.14 -1.79
C ALA A 123 0.14 -9.89 -2.99
N HIS A 124 0.11 -8.68 -3.56
CA HIS A 124 1.04 -8.26 -4.61
C HIS A 124 2.50 -8.27 -4.10
N ALA A 125 2.75 -7.69 -2.94
CA ALA A 125 4.08 -7.66 -2.35
C ALA A 125 4.62 -9.07 -2.01
N ASP A 126 3.81 -9.94 -1.40
CA ASP A 126 4.20 -11.32 -1.05
C ASP A 126 4.58 -12.14 -2.28
N ARG A 127 3.79 -12.04 -3.38
CA ARG A 127 4.13 -12.70 -4.65
C ARG A 127 5.46 -12.22 -5.22
N ARG A 128 5.72 -10.91 -5.17
CA ARG A 128 6.96 -10.32 -5.68
C ARG A 128 8.20 -10.79 -4.92
N GLN A 129 8.06 -11.32 -3.70
CA GLN A 129 9.18 -11.92 -2.96
C GLN A 129 9.44 -13.38 -3.29
N ARG A 130 8.46 -14.06 -3.91
CA ARG A 130 8.55 -15.48 -4.27
C ARG A 130 9.06 -15.69 -5.70
N MET A 131 9.09 -14.65 -6.52
CA MET A 131 9.67 -14.63 -7.88
C MET A 131 11.14 -14.20 -7.81
#